data_AF-A0A923XG35-F1
#
_entry.id   AF-A0A923XG35-F1
#
_cell.length_a   1.000
_cell.length_b   1.000
_cell.length_c   1.000
_cell.angle_alpha   90.00
_cell.angle_beta   90.00
_cell.angle_gamma   90.00
#
_symmetry.space_group_name_H-M   'P 1'
#
loop_
_entity.id
_entity.type
_entity.pdbx_description
1 polymer ?
#
loop_
_entity_poly.entity_id
_entity_poly.type
_entity_poly.pdbx_seq_one_letter_code
_entity_poly.pdbx_strand_id
1 'polypeptide(L)' 'MEEITAIQSLAALAQAMRLRVFRSLVVAGAAGRTPGQLGEELGVAGATLSFHLKELVTAQLLTQQR' A
#
# COMPACT_ATOMS: atom_id res chain seq x y z
N MET A 1 9.61 -6.02 -14.88
CA MET A 1 9.96 -4.94 -13.94
C MET A 1 11.45 -4.72 -14.06
N GLU A 2 11.88 -3.50 -14.38
CA GLU A 2 13.30 -3.14 -14.46
C GLU A 2 13.94 -3.14 -13.06
N GLU A 3 15.25 -3.34 -12.99
CA GLU A 3 15.98 -3.47 -11.72
C GLU A 3 15.75 -2.29 -10.77
N ILE A 4 15.81 -1.05 -11.29
CA ILE A 4 15.57 0.17 -10.49
C ILE A 4 14.17 0.17 -9.88
N THR A 5 13.15 -0.21 -10.65
CA THR A 5 11.78 -0.31 -10.16
C THR A 5 11.66 -1.40 -9.10
N ALA A 6 12.31 -2.54 -9.29
CA ALA A 6 12.33 -3.62 -8.31
C ALA A 6 12.92 -3.16 -6.97
N ILE A 7 14.06 -2.46 -7.01
CA ILE A 7 14.71 -1.89 -5.83
C ILE A 7 13.79 -0.89 -5.12
N GLN A 8 13.13 -0.01 -5.88
CA GLN A 8 12.17 0.97 -5.32
C GLN A 8 10.98 0.28 -4.66
N SER A 9 10.39 -0.73 -5.29
CA SER A 9 9.29 -1.51 -4.72
C SER A 9 9.70 -2.24 -3.45
N LEU A 10 10.88 -2.87 -3.43
CA LEU A 10 11.41 -3.54 -2.24
C LEU A 10 11.69 -2.54 -1.10
N ALA A 11 12.28 -1.38 -1.41
CA ALA A 11 12.50 -0.31 -0.43
C ALA A 11 11.17 0.25 0.12
N ALA A 12 10.12 0.33 -0.71
CA ALA A 12 8.79 0.68 -0.26
C ALA A 12 8.23 -0.36 0.73
N LEU A 13 8.36 -1.65 0.41
CA LEU A 13 7.90 -2.74 1.27
C LEU A 13 8.72 -2.91 2.56
N ALA A 14 9.94 -2.38 2.63
CA ALA A 14 10.81 -2.40 3.82
C ALA A 14 10.33 -1.51 4.99
N GLN A 15 9.07 -1.10 4.99
CA GLN A 15 8.40 -0.41 6.10
C GLN A 15 7.22 -1.25 6.58
N ALA A 16 7.17 -1.55 7.88
CA ALA A 16 6.22 -2.52 8.44
C ALA A 16 4.75 -2.21 8.10
N MET A 17 4.35 -0.93 8.17
CA MET A 17 2.98 -0.53 7.84
C MET A 17 2.67 -0.67 6.34
N ARG A 18 3.60 -0.29 5.46
CA ARG A 18 3.43 -0.45 4.01
C ARG A 18 3.30 -1.92 3.61
N LEU A 19 4.09 -2.81 4.23
CA LEU A 19 3.94 -4.25 4.01
C LEU A 19 2.58 -4.78 4.50
N ARG A 20 2.08 -4.31 5.64
CA ARG A 20 0.74 -4.70 6.15
C ARG A 20 -0.37 -4.25 5.20
N VAL A 21 -0.33 -3.00 4.74
CA VAL A 21 -1.29 -2.46 3.75
C VAL A 21 -1.24 -3.27 2.46
N PHE A 22 -0.04 -3.51 1.91
CA PHE A 22 0.13 -4.30 0.69
C PHE A 22 -0.46 -5.71 0.83
N ARG A 23 -0.15 -6.41 1.93
CA ARG A 23 -0.72 -7.75 2.16
C ARG A 23 -2.24 -7.75 2.33
N SER A 24 -2.82 -6.78 3.02
CA SER A 24 -4.27 -6.66 3.15
C SER A 24 -4.94 -6.49 1.79
N LEU A 25 -4.34 -5.70 0.90
CA LEU A 25 -4.83 -5.52 -0.48
C LEU A 25 -4.59 -6.75 -1.37
N VAL A 26 -3.50 -7.49 -1.19
CA VAL A 26 -3.29 -8.79 -1.87
C VAL A 26 -4.39 -9.78 -1.51
N VAL A 27 -4.81 -9.82 -0.24
CA VAL A 27 -5.93 -10.67 0.21
C VAL A 27 -7.26 -10.20 -0.36
N ALA A 28 -7.49 -8.89 -0.44
CA ALA A 28 -8.70 -8.33 -1.05
C ALA A 28 -8.78 -8.57 -2.57
N GLY A 29 -7.63 -8.70 -3.24
CA GLY A 29 -7.54 -8.92 -4.67
C GLY A 29 -8.21 -7.80 -5.47
N ALA A 30 -8.87 -8.16 -6.56
CA ALA A 30 -9.51 -7.20 -7.47
C ALA A 30 -10.65 -6.38 -6.85
N ALA A 31 -11.25 -6.84 -5.74
CA ALA A 31 -12.26 -6.07 -5.03
C ALA A 31 -11.66 -4.82 -4.36
N GLY A 32 -10.37 -4.85 -4.06
CA GLY A 32 -9.67 -3.76 -3.37
C GLY A 32 -10.26 -3.46 -1.98
N ARG A 33 -9.81 -2.34 -1.42
CA ARG A 33 -10.36 -1.77 -0.16
C ARG A 33 -10.33 -0.25 -0.24
N THR A 34 -11.30 0.37 0.40
CA THR A 34 -11.26 1.81 0.63
C THR A 34 -10.20 2.17 1.70
N PRO A 35 -9.66 3.39 1.69
CA PRO A 35 -8.76 3.83 2.75
C PRO A 35 -9.38 3.76 4.15
N GLY A 36 -10.70 4.01 4.29
CA GLY A 36 -11.40 3.88 5.57
C GLY A 36 -11.35 2.47 6.13
N GLN A 37 -11.71 1.47 5.31
CA GLN A 37 -11.67 0.05 5.69
C GLN A 37 -10.25 -0.40 6.08
N LEU A 38 -9.23 0.03 5.32
CA LEU A 38 -7.83 -0.26 5.65
C LEU A 38 -7.40 0.38 6.97
N GLY A 39 -7.84 1.61 7.23
CA GLY A 39 -7.52 2.34 8.46
C GLY A 39 -8.10 1.65 9.70
N GLU A 40 -9.36 1.22 9.62
CA GLU A 40 -10.03 0.46 10.66
C GLU A 40 -9.37 -0.90 10.89
N GLU A 41 -9.12 -1.67 9.83
CA GLU A 41 -8.52 -3.00 9.91
C GLU A 41 -7.10 -2.97 10.51
N LEU A 42 -6.30 -1.98 10.13
CA LEU A 42 -4.89 -1.88 10.52
C LEU A 42 -4.65 -1.00 11.75
N GLY A 43 -5.71 -0.37 12.30
CA GLY A 43 -5.63 0.51 13.47
C GLY A 43 -4.74 1.74 13.25
N VAL A 44 -4.82 2.36 12.06
CA VAL A 44 -3.95 3.48 11.67
C VAL A 44 -4.77 4.73 11.32
N ALA A 45 -4.29 5.88 11.78
CA ALA A 45 -4.92 7.16 11.47
C ALA A 45 -4.91 7.44 9.96
N GLY A 46 -6.00 8.05 9.44
CA GLY A 46 -6.19 8.26 8.00
C GLY A 46 -5.08 9.08 7.33
N ALA A 47 -4.53 10.08 8.02
CA ALA A 47 -3.41 10.88 7.49
C ALA A 47 -2.14 10.03 7.30
N THR A 48 -1.79 9.21 8.30
CA THR A 48 -0.65 8.29 8.25
C THR A 48 -0.86 7.22 7.18
N LEU A 49 -2.08 6.68 7.05
CA LEU A 49 -2.40 5.71 6.01
C LEU A 49 -2.27 6.32 4.61
N SER A 50 -2.75 7.55 4.41
CA SER A 50 -2.65 8.25 3.13
C SER A 50 -1.21 8.44 2.68
N PHE A 51 -0.30 8.74 3.63
CA PHE A 51 1.14 8.79 3.36
C PHE A 51 1.67 7.43 2.86
N HIS A 52 1.35 6.33 3.55
CA HIS A 52 1.78 4.99 3.14
C HIS A 52 1.19 4.55 1.79
N LEU A 53 -0.08 4.86 1.52
CA LEU A 53 -0.74 4.55 0.26
C LEU A 53 -0.09 5.30 -0.91
N LYS A 54 0.20 6.60 -0.73
CA LYS A 54 0.90 7.40 -1.75
C LYS A 54 2.25 6.79 -2.12
N GLU A 55 3.05 6.43 -1.12
CA GLU A 55 4.36 5.81 -1.33
C GLU A 55 4.26 4.48 -2.09
N LEU A 56 3.27 3.65 -1.76
CA LEU A 56 3.05 2.37 -2.45
C LEU A 56 2.58 2.56 -3.90
N VAL A 57 1.77 3.58 -4.19
CA VAL A 57 1.38 3.95 -5.56
C VAL A 57 2.59 4.46 -6.34
N THR A 58 3.42 5.34 -5.75
CA THR A 58 4.66 5.81 -6.37
C THR A 58 5.63 4.68 -6.68
N ALA A 59 5.70 3.67 -5.79
CA ALA A 59 6.51 2.46 -5.99
C ALA A 59 5.88 1.42 -6.94
N GLN A 60 4.79 1.77 -7.64
CA GLN A 60 4.06 0.94 -8.59
C GLN A 60 3.53 -0.39 -8.01
N LEU A 61 3.30 -0.44 -6.70
CA LEU A 61 2.80 -1.63 -6.01
C LEU A 61 1.27 -1.64 -5.88
N LEU A 62 0.63 -0.47 -5.98
CA LEU A 62 -0.81 -0.29 -5.87
C LEU A 62 -1.33 0.63 -6.97
N THR A 63 -2.60 0.45 -7.31
CA THR A 63 -3.38 1.36 -8.16
C THR A 63 -4.54 1.94 -7.37
N GLN A 64 -4.92 3.18 -7.66
CA GLN A 64 -6.09 3.85 -7.07
C GLN A 64 -7.16 4.09 -8.13
N GLN A 65 -8.41 3.86 -7.79
CA GLN A 65 -9.58 4.18 -8.61
C GLN A 65 -10.51 5.12 -7.82
N ARG A 66 -11.30 5.93 -8.54
CA ARG A 66 -12.32 6.80 -7.96
C ARG A 66 -13.65 6.07 -7.88
#